data_AF-A0A455H2B6-F1
#
_entry.id   AF-A0A455H2B6-F1
#
_cell.length_a   1.000
_cell.length_b   1.000
_cell.length_c   1.000
_cell.angle_alpha   90.00
_cell.angle_beta   90.00
_cell.angle_gamma   90.00
#
_symmetry.space_group_name_H-M   'P 1'
#
loop_
_entity.id
_entity.type
_entity.pdbx_description
1 polymer ?
#
loop_
_entity_poly.entity_id
_entity_poly.type
_entity_poly.pdbx_seq_one_letter_code
_entity_poly.pdbx_strand_id
1 'polypeptide(L)' 'DDLISSLGSLVSLVGMILFIFILWDCLLSKRLILFYKFVSSSIEWIHLYPPLNHSYNQVPFSMN' A
#
# COMPACT_ATOMS: atom_id res chain seq x y z
N ASP A 1 24.90 2.22 -26.42
CA ASP A 1 23.59 2.44 -25.80
C ASP A 1 22.89 1.17 -25.32
N ASP A 2 22.95 0.06 -26.09
CA ASP A 2 22.28 -1.20 -25.73
C ASP A 2 22.73 -1.84 -24.40
N LEU A 3 24.01 -1.69 -24.03
CA LEU A 3 24.53 -2.24 -22.78
C LEU A 3 23.89 -1.58 -21.55
N ILE A 4 23.74 -0.24 -21.56
CA ILE A 4 23.07 0.49 -20.47
C ILE A 4 21.58 0.09 -20.40
N SER A 5 20.92 -0.01 -21.55
CA SER A 5 19.52 -0.42 -21.63
C SER A 5 19.29 -1.85 -21.12
N SER A 6 20.20 -2.79 -21.44
CA SER A 6 20.15 -4.17 -20.95
C SER A 6 20.41 -4.30 -19.45
N LEU A 7 21.30 -3.46 -18.89
CA LEU A 7 21.53 -3.41 -17.45
C LEU A 7 20.30 -2.83 -16.73
N GLY A 8 19.68 -1.79 -17.29
CA GLY A 8 18.44 -1.21 -16.77
C GLY A 8 17.26 -2.19 -16.78
N SER A 9 17.14 -3.05 -17.80
CA SER A 9 16.09 -4.08 -17.84
C SER A 9 16.29 -5.18 -16.80
N LEU A 10 17.54 -5.60 -16.54
CA LEU A 10 17.85 -6.55 -15.48
C LEU A 10 17.55 -5.97 -14.09
N VAL A 11 17.92 -4.72 -13.83
CA VAL A 11 17.60 -4.04 -12.57
C VAL A 11 16.09 -3.92 -12.38
N SER A 12 15.36 -3.59 -13.45
CA SER A 12 13.89 -3.52 -13.43
C SER A 12 13.26 -4.89 -13.15
N LEU A 13 13.78 -5.95 -13.77
CA LEU A 13 13.31 -7.33 -13.55
C LEU A 13 13.53 -7.79 -12.11
N VAL A 14 14.72 -7.53 -11.55
CA VAL A 14 15.02 -7.83 -10.14
C VAL A 14 14.11 -7.03 -9.21
N GLY A 15 13.88 -5.74 -9.51
CA GLY A 15 12.95 -4.91 -8.74
C GLY A 15 11.52 -5.46 -8.72
N MET A 16 11.03 -5.95 -9.87
CA MET A 16 9.70 -6.56 -9.97
C MET A 16 9.59 -7.84 -9.14
N ILE A 17 10.61 -8.71 -9.18
CA ILE A 17 10.62 -9.95 -8.38
C ILE A 17 10.62 -9.63 -6.88
N LEU A 18 11.44 -8.65 -6.46
CA LEU A 18 11.49 -8.21 -5.06
C LEU A 18 10.16 -7.60 -4.62
N PHE A 19 9.51 -6.80 -5.47
CA PHE A 19 8.21 -6.22 -5.18
C PHE A 19 7.15 -7.31 -4.93
N ILE A 20 7.10 -8.34 -5.79
CA ILE A 20 6.18 -9.47 -5.63
C ILE A 20 6.48 -10.24 -4.33
N PHE A 21 7.75 -10.43 -4.00
CA PHE A 21 8.14 -11.10 -2.74
C PHE A 21 7.68 -10.33 -1.50
N ILE A 22 7.85 -9.00 -1.49
CA ILE A 22 7.41 -8.15 -0.38
C ILE A 22 5.88 -8.18 -0.24
N LEU A 23 5.15 -8.14 -1.35
CA LEU A 23 3.69 -8.27 -1.34
C LEU A 23 3.26 -9.63 -0.76
N TRP A 24 3.89 -10.71 -1.20
CA TRP A 24 3.61 -12.05 -0.73
C TRP A 24 3.87 -12.22 0.78
N ASP A 25 5.02 -11.74 1.27
CA ASP A 25 5.36 -11.78 2.69
C ASP A 25 4.38 -10.96 3.55
N CYS A 26 3.96 -9.79 3.06
CA CYS A 26 3.00 -8.93 3.75
C CYS A 26 1.63 -9.61 3.92
N LEU A 27 1.13 -10.28 2.86
CA LEU A 27 -0.15 -10.99 2.90
C LEU A 27 -0.14 -12.16 3.88
N LEU A 28 0.98 -12.89 3.97
CA LEU A 28 1.12 -14.01 4.90
C LEU A 28 1.32 -13.56 6.35
N SER A 29 2.11 -12.50 6.57
CA SER A 29 2.55 -12.10 7.91
C SER A 29 1.47 -11.43 8.77
N LYS A 30 0.29 -11.07 8.22
CA LYS A 30 -0.86 -10.44 8.93
C LYS A 30 -0.45 -9.46 10.04
N ARG A 31 0.54 -8.60 9.78
CA ARG A 31 1.09 -7.71 10.81
C ARG A 31 0.08 -6.60 11.11
N LEU A 32 -0.19 -6.37 12.39
CA LEU A 32 -0.95 -5.20 12.83
C LEU A 32 -0.12 -3.94 12.54
N ILE A 33 -0.78 -2.90 12.03
CA ILE A 33 -0.10 -1.63 11.81
C ILE A 33 0.18 -0.98 13.17
N LEU A 34 1.46 -0.75 13.47
CA LEU A 34 1.92 -0.19 14.75
C LEU A 34 1.89 1.34 14.76
N PHE A 35 2.20 1.99 13.63
CA PHE A 35 2.21 3.44 13.49
C PHE A 35 1.83 3.88 12.09
N TYR A 36 1.06 4.97 12.03
CA TYR A 36 0.66 5.60 10.79
C TYR A 36 1.24 7.01 10.72
N LYS A 37 1.86 7.35 9.58
CA LYS A 37 2.33 8.70 9.28
C LYS A 37 1.60 9.18 8.04
N PHE A 38 0.40 9.70 8.22
CA PHE A 38 -0.38 10.33 7.16
C PHE A 38 -0.89 11.70 7.58
N VAL A 39 -1.03 12.57 6.58
CA VAL A 39 -1.89 13.75 6.66
C VAL A 39 -3.29 13.26 6.34
N SER A 40 -4.22 13.36 7.30
CA SER A 40 -5.61 12.92 7.15
C SER A 40 -6.39 13.85 6.22
N SER A 41 -6.05 13.84 4.93
CA SER A 41 -6.73 14.64 3.90
C SER A 41 -8.03 14.00 3.40
N SER A 42 -8.20 12.69 3.62
CA SER A 42 -9.43 11.98 3.30
C SER A 42 -9.91 11.13 4.49
N ILE A 43 -11.23 10.94 4.57
CA ILE A 43 -11.91 10.22 5.65
C ILE A 43 -11.51 8.74 5.72
N GLU A 44 -11.02 8.18 4.63
CA GLU A 44 -10.61 6.77 4.50
C GLU A 44 -9.44 6.42 5.42
N TRP A 45 -8.53 7.38 5.67
CA TRP A 45 -7.36 7.19 6.55
C TRP A 45 -7.71 7.08 8.03
N ILE A 46 -8.96 7.38 8.41
CA ILE A 46 -9.45 7.31 9.79
C ILE A 46 -10.05 5.91 10.08
N HIS A 47 -10.29 5.10 9.04
CA HIS A 47 -10.92 3.79 9.20
C HIS A 47 -10.00 2.75 9.83
N LEU A 48 -10.61 1.76 10.47
CA LEU A 48 -9.92 0.55 10.90
C LEU A 48 -9.46 -0.25 9.66
N TYR A 49 -8.39 -1.02 9.82
CA TYR A 49 -7.87 -1.92 8.80
C TYR A 49 -7.93 -3.36 9.34
N PRO A 50 -8.80 -4.24 8.82
CA PRO A 50 -9.74 -4.03 7.71
C PRO A 50 -10.97 -3.17 8.09
N PRO A 51 -11.58 -2.47 7.12
CA PRO A 51 -12.78 -1.68 7.37
C PRO A 51 -13.96 -2.58 7.71
N LEU A 52 -14.88 -2.06 8.54
CA LEU A 52 -16.11 -2.75 8.88
C LEU A 52 -17.04 -2.79 7.66
N ASN A 53 -17.73 -3.92 7.50
CA ASN A 53 -18.82 -4.00 6.52
C ASN A 53 -19.92 -3.02 6.94
N HIS A 54 -20.37 -2.15 6.02
CA HIS A 54 -21.16 -0.95 6.35
C HIS A 54 -20.45 0.00 7.32
N SER A 55 -19.32 0.57 6.89
CA SER A 55 -18.50 1.47 7.71
C SER A 55 -19.22 2.74 8.21
N TYR A 56 -20.34 3.12 7.61
CA TYR A 56 -21.09 4.31 7.98
C TYR A 56 -22.60 4.04 8.09
N ASN A 57 -23.19 4.51 9.19
CA ASN A 57 -24.66 4.53 9.34
C ASN A 57 -25.31 5.71 8.61
N GLN A 58 -24.53 6.75 8.29
CA GLN A 58 -24.97 7.97 7.60
C GLN A 58 -23.81 8.52 6.76
N VAL A 59 -24.11 9.25 5.68
CA VAL A 59 -23.07 9.80 4.79
C VAL A 59 -22.13 10.71 5.60
N PRO A 60 -20.81 10.43 5.62
CA PRO A 60 -19.87 11.28 6.33
C PRO A 60 -19.82 12.65 5.66
N PHE A 61 -20.13 13.71 6.42
CA PHE A 61 -19.90 15.07 5.95
C PHE A 61 -18.39 15.30 5.92
N SER A 62 -17.87 15.74 4.77
CA SER A 62 -16.47 16.14 4.65
C SER A 62 -16.24 17.38 5.51
N MET A 63 -15.78 17.18 6.75
CA MET A 63 -15.21 18.28 7.51
C MET A 63 -13.84 18.56 6.93
N ASN A 64 -13.80 19.59 6.10
CA ASN A 64 -12.58 20.22 5.63
C ASN A 64 -11.88 20.93 6.80
#